data_AF-A0AAE0L2H5-F1
#
_entry.id   AF-A0AAE0L2H5-F1
#
_cell.length_a   1.000
_cell.length_b   1.000
_cell.length_c   1.000
_cell.angle_alpha   90.00
_cell.angle_beta   90.00
_cell.angle_gamma   90.00
#
_symmetry.space_group_name_H-M   'P 1'
#
loop_
_entity.id
_entity.type
_entity.pdbx_description
1 polymer ?
#
loop_
_entity_poly.entity_id
_entity_poly.type
_entity_poly.pdbx_seq_one_letter_code
_entity_poly.pdbx_strand_id
1 'polypeptide(L)'
;MYDGKQPSREWVILLMKKMELASFKDAPAPPAVPFEVVNGLLRNTTALLKQRPVTVVDLDVPCPSASLEDPSVKIVGDTHGHFHDLLHLFELSGLPSESSYFIFNGDFVDRGAWGLEVMLTLMTWKLALPESVTLLRGNHETAYCTAVYGFQAELKYKYGFEKGTDLHNRFLSMFQV
;
A
#
# COMPACT_ATOMS: atom_id res chain seq x y z
N MET A 1 16.12 4.59 -9.35
CA MET A 1 14.90 5.43 -9.29
C MET A 1 13.75 4.65 -9.91
N TYR A 2 12.52 4.82 -9.42
CA TYR A 2 11.33 4.23 -10.07
C TYR A 2 11.18 4.85 -11.47
N ASP A 3 11.12 4.03 -12.52
CA ASP A 3 11.08 4.49 -13.91
C ASP A 3 9.64 4.63 -14.45
N GLY A 4 8.63 4.49 -13.58
CA GLY A 4 7.22 4.56 -13.94
C GLY A 4 6.64 3.23 -14.44
N LYS A 5 7.42 2.15 -14.51
CA LYS A 5 6.93 0.81 -14.89
C LYS A 5 6.37 0.03 -13.70
N GLN A 6 5.84 -1.16 -13.97
CA GLN A 6 5.43 -2.11 -12.94
C GLN A 6 6.62 -2.42 -12.00
N PRO A 7 6.49 -2.25 -10.67
CA PRO A 7 7.54 -2.60 -9.72
C PRO A 7 7.83 -4.11 -9.77
N SER A 8 9.12 -4.50 -9.76
CA SER A 8 9.48 -5.91 -9.55
C SER A 8 9.40 -6.26 -8.06
N ARG A 9 9.28 -7.56 -7.75
CA ARG A 9 9.29 -8.06 -6.36
C ARG A 9 10.50 -7.56 -5.57
N GLU A 10 11.68 -7.61 -6.17
CA GLU A 10 12.93 -7.15 -5.56
C GLU A 10 12.87 -5.65 -5.25
N TRP A 11 12.28 -4.87 -6.16
CA TRP A 11 12.11 -3.43 -5.95
C TRP A 11 11.19 -3.13 -4.76
N VAL A 12 10.08 -3.86 -4.63
CA VAL A 12 9.17 -3.72 -3.48
C VAL A 12 9.90 -4.02 -2.17
N ILE A 13 10.65 -5.13 -2.11
CA ILE A 13 11.43 -5.52 -0.93
C ILE A 13 12.48 -4.46 -0.58
N LEU A 14 13.17 -3.90 -1.57
CA LEU A 14 14.15 -2.83 -1.36
C LEU A 14 13.50 -1.55 -0.86
N LEU A 15 12.30 -1.21 -1.35
CA LEU A 15 11.53 -0.06 -0.86
C LEU A 15 11.15 -0.24 0.61
N MET A 16 10.62 -1.41 0.99
CA MET A 16 10.25 -1.72 2.38
C MET A 16 11.45 -1.55 3.32
N LYS A 17 12.60 -2.16 2.99
CA LYS A 17 13.84 -2.02 3.77
C LYS A 17 14.31 -0.57 3.87
N LYS A 18 14.18 0.22 2.79
CA LYS A 18 14.54 1.63 2.80
C LYS A 18 13.65 2.44 3.75
N MET A 19 12.35 2.19 3.74
CA MET A 19 11.38 2.86 4.61
C MET A 19 11.59 2.47 6.07
N GLU A 20 11.85 1.19 6.34
CA GLU A 20 12.18 0.68 7.67
C GLU A 20 13.45 1.33 8.24
N LEU A 21 14.54 1.38 7.46
CA LEU A 21 15.77 2.04 7.90
C LEU A 21 15.58 3.55 8.13
N ALA A 22 14.65 4.18 7.41
CA ALA A 22 14.35 5.59 7.59
C ALA A 22 13.47 5.87 8.81
N SER A 23 12.65 4.91 9.26
CA SER A 23 11.76 5.12 10.41
C SER A 23 12.50 5.14 11.75
N PHE A 24 13.69 4.55 11.82
CA PHE A 24 14.57 4.58 13.01
C PHE A 24 15.41 5.86 13.15
N LYS A 25 15.33 6.80 12.20
CA LYS A 25 16.11 8.05 12.27
C LYS A 25 15.35 9.11 13.05
N ASP A 26 16.02 9.71 14.05
CA ASP A 26 15.50 10.90 14.73
C ASP A 26 15.35 12.08 13.75
N ALA A 27 14.27 12.86 13.91
CA ALA A 27 13.91 13.98 13.04
C ALA A 27 14.90 15.17 13.14
N PRO A 28 15.05 16.01 12.09
CA PRO A 28 14.30 16.04 10.83
C PRO A 28 15.11 15.51 9.63
N ALA A 29 14.80 14.30 9.17
CA ALA A 29 15.30 13.77 7.91
C ALA A 29 14.27 14.03 6.78
N PRO A 30 14.70 14.21 5.52
CA PRO A 30 13.78 14.24 4.39
C PRO A 30 12.98 12.93 4.30
N PRO A 31 11.79 12.94 3.69
CA PRO A 31 11.00 11.72 3.49
C PRO A 31 11.82 10.59 2.87
N ALA A 32 11.59 9.36 3.35
CA ALA A 32 12.29 8.18 2.85
C ALA A 32 12.12 7.98 1.34
N VAL A 33 11.00 8.44 0.78
CA VAL A 33 10.63 8.29 -0.63
C VAL A 33 10.44 9.67 -1.27
N PRO A 34 11.06 9.95 -2.43
CA PRO A 34 10.85 11.21 -3.12
C PRO A 34 9.40 11.41 -3.58
N PHE A 35 8.92 12.65 -3.56
CA PHE A 35 7.56 13.02 -3.98
C PHE A 35 7.17 12.44 -5.34
N GLU A 36 8.05 12.55 -6.34
CA GLU A 36 7.77 12.07 -7.71
C GLU A 36 7.51 10.56 -7.76
N VAL A 37 8.18 9.80 -6.90
CA VAL A 37 7.96 8.35 -6.79
C VAL A 37 6.59 8.06 -6.19
N VAL A 38 6.22 8.74 -5.10
CA VAL A 38 4.90 8.58 -4.47
C VAL A 38 3.78 8.96 -5.43
N ASN A 39 3.92 10.09 -6.11
CA ASN A 39 2.95 10.57 -7.10
C ASN A 39 2.79 9.59 -8.28
N GLY A 40 3.91 9.05 -8.78
CA GLY A 40 3.91 8.03 -9.83
C GLY A 40 3.19 6.75 -9.41
N LEU A 41 3.44 6.26 -8.19
CA LEU A 41 2.80 5.06 -7.64
C LEU A 41 1.29 5.26 -7.43
N LEU A 42 0.86 6.41 -6.89
CA LEU A 42 -0.55 6.75 -6.74
C LEU A 42 -1.26 6.78 -8.10
N ARG A 43 -0.66 7.42 -9.10
CA ARG A 43 -1.22 7.49 -10.46
C ARG A 43 -1.39 6.10 -11.07
N ASN A 44 -0.34 5.27 -10.99
CA ASN A 44 -0.36 3.93 -11.58
C ASN A 44 -1.34 3.01 -10.85
N THR A 45 -1.39 3.07 -9.52
CA THR A 45 -2.33 2.25 -8.73
C THR A 45 -3.77 2.69 -8.98
N THR A 46 -4.05 3.99 -9.05
CA THR A 46 -5.37 4.52 -9.41
C THR A 46 -5.80 4.03 -10.79
N ALA A 47 -4.90 4.08 -11.79
CA ALA A 47 -5.20 3.60 -13.13
C ALA A 47 -5.49 2.09 -13.16
N LEU A 48 -4.79 1.30 -12.35
CA LEU A 48 -5.03 -0.14 -12.20
C LEU A 48 -6.37 -0.44 -11.52
N LEU A 49 -6.66 0.21 -10.39
CA LEU A 49 -7.89 -0.05 -9.62
C LEU A 49 -9.15 0.40 -10.37
N LYS A 50 -9.09 1.43 -11.21
CA LYS A 50 -10.23 1.86 -12.04
C LYS A 50 -10.56 0.92 -13.19
N GLN A 51 -9.71 -0.06 -13.51
CA GLN A 51 -9.99 -1.04 -14.57
C GLN A 51 -10.96 -2.15 -14.13
N ARG A 52 -11.16 -2.33 -12.82
CA ARG A 52 -12.03 -3.37 -12.27
C ARG A 52 -12.97 -2.80 -11.21
N PRO A 53 -14.21 -3.30 -11.08
CA PRO A 53 -15.08 -2.93 -9.97
C PRO A 53 -14.41 -3.33 -8.65
N VAL A 54 -14.18 -2.36 -7.76
CA VAL A 54 -13.51 -2.58 -6.45
C VAL A 54 -14.48 -2.96 -5.33
N THR A 55 -15.79 -2.94 -5.60
CA THR A 55 -16.82 -3.25 -4.60
C THR A 55 -16.94 -4.74 -4.32
N VAL A 56 -16.79 -5.57 -5.35
CA VAL A 56 -16.80 -7.03 -5.25
C VAL A 56 -15.65 -7.54 -6.12
N VAL A 57 -14.75 -8.30 -5.50
CA VAL A 57 -13.59 -8.88 -6.17
C VAL A 57 -13.74 -10.39 -6.15
N ASP A 58 -13.98 -10.97 -7.31
CA ASP A 58 -13.93 -12.42 -7.49
C ASP A 58 -12.46 -12.86 -7.56
N LEU A 59 -12.08 -13.81 -6.71
CA LEU A 59 -10.74 -14.38 -6.68
C LEU A 59 -10.80 -15.83 -7.15
N ASP A 60 -10.36 -16.06 -8.38
CA ASP A 60 -10.21 -17.38 -8.95
C ASP A 60 -8.90 -18.01 -8.45
N VAL A 61 -8.97 -18.65 -7.29
CA VAL A 61 -7.82 -19.36 -6.72
C VAL A 61 -7.72 -20.73 -7.40
N PRO A 62 -6.62 -21.02 -8.14
CA PRO A 62 -6.50 -22.28 -8.86
C PRO A 62 -6.56 -23.47 -7.90
N CYS A 63 -7.17 -24.58 -8.32
CA CYS A 63 -7.20 -25.79 -7.51
C CYS A 63 -5.78 -26.38 -7.43
N PRO A 64 -5.32 -26.86 -6.26
CA PRO A 64 -4.01 -27.51 -6.14
C PRO A 64 -3.85 -28.63 -7.18
N SER A 65 -2.82 -28.54 -8.01
CA SER A 65 -2.39 -29.64 -8.89
C SER A 65 -1.12 -30.26 -8.34
N ALA A 66 -0.91 -31.55 -8.59
CA ALA A 66 0.21 -32.32 -8.02
C ALA A 66 1.63 -31.80 -8.37
N SER A 67 1.76 -30.73 -9.16
CA SER A 67 3.02 -30.15 -9.64
C SER A 67 3.26 -28.69 -9.22
N LEU A 68 2.38 -28.05 -8.46
CA LEU A 68 2.52 -26.68 -7.99
C LEU A 68 2.31 -26.59 -6.47
N GLU A 69 2.90 -25.58 -5.82
CA GLU A 69 2.58 -25.25 -4.43
C GLU A 69 1.09 -24.96 -4.27
N ASP A 70 0.47 -25.49 -3.22
CA ASP A 70 -0.93 -25.25 -2.90
C ASP A 70 -1.17 -23.74 -2.73
N PRO A 71 -2.09 -23.14 -3.48
CA PRO A 71 -2.35 -21.72 -3.35
C PRO A 71 -2.97 -21.41 -2.00
N SER A 72 -2.49 -20.33 -1.38
CA SER A 72 -2.94 -19.87 -0.06
C SER A 72 -3.57 -18.49 -0.16
N VAL A 73 -4.67 -18.29 0.57
CA VAL A 73 -5.35 -17.00 0.67
C VAL A 73 -5.22 -16.47 2.09
N LYS A 74 -4.79 -15.22 2.21
CA LYS A 74 -4.58 -14.52 3.48
C LYS A 74 -5.42 -13.26 3.51
N ILE A 75 -6.26 -13.13 4.52
CA ILE A 75 -7.11 -11.96 4.73
C ILE A 75 -6.53 -11.18 5.90
N VAL A 76 -6.20 -9.91 5.64
CA VAL A 76 -5.60 -8.99 6.60
C VAL A 76 -6.61 -7.89 6.90
N GLY A 77 -6.87 -7.66 8.18
CA GLY A 77 -7.72 -6.56 8.64
C GLY A 77 -6.98 -5.23 8.71
N ASP A 78 -7.45 -4.35 9.57
CA ASP A 78 -6.94 -2.99 9.77
C ASP A 78 -5.43 -2.99 10.06
N THR A 79 -4.71 -2.08 9.39
CA THR A 79 -3.29 -1.86 9.67
C THR A 79 -3.02 -0.48 10.28
N HIS A 80 -3.86 0.52 10.02
CA HIS A 80 -3.84 1.84 10.65
C HIS A 80 -2.45 2.48 10.79
N GLY A 81 -1.66 2.51 9.72
CA GLY A 81 -0.35 3.13 9.71
C GLY A 81 0.68 2.49 10.66
N HIS A 82 0.46 1.25 11.12
CA HIS A 82 1.45 0.48 11.88
C HIS A 82 2.38 -0.29 10.93
N PHE A 83 3.28 0.46 10.29
CA PHE A 83 4.16 -0.09 9.25
C PHE A 83 5.05 -1.25 9.75
N HIS A 84 5.58 -1.16 10.98
CA HIS A 84 6.42 -2.23 11.53
C HIS A 84 5.65 -3.54 11.79
N ASP A 85 4.39 -3.44 12.19
CA ASP A 85 3.52 -4.61 12.36
C ASP A 85 3.20 -5.25 10.99
N LEU A 86 3.03 -4.43 9.95
CA LEU A 86 2.89 -4.93 8.58
C LEU A 86 4.15 -5.67 8.09
N LEU A 87 5.35 -5.17 8.41
CA LEU A 87 6.59 -5.89 8.12
C LEU A 87 6.64 -7.24 8.84
N HIS A 88 6.31 -7.24 10.14
CA HIS A 88 6.28 -8.46 10.93
C HIS A 88 5.23 -9.47 10.42
N LEU A 89 4.06 -9.00 9.97
CA LEU A 89 3.05 -9.84 9.32
C LEU A 89 3.62 -10.55 8.09
N PHE A 90 4.42 -9.86 7.27
CA PHE A 90 5.07 -10.46 6.11
C PHE A 90 6.18 -11.46 6.48
N GLU A 91 6.87 -11.26 7.61
CA GLU A 91 7.82 -12.25 8.13
C GLU A 91 7.13 -13.54 8.54
N LEU A 92 5.96 -13.43 9.19
CA LEU A 92 5.19 -14.58 9.69
C LEU A 92 4.44 -15.33 8.60
N SER A 93 3.82 -14.59 7.68
CA SER A 93 2.93 -15.15 6.65
C SER A 93 3.62 -15.38 5.31
N GLY A 94 4.84 -14.88 5.14
CA GLY A 94 5.51 -14.81 3.85
C GLY A 94 5.02 -13.62 3.02
N LEU A 95 5.68 -13.42 1.88
CA LEU A 95 5.35 -12.31 0.97
C LEU A 95 4.33 -12.74 -0.08
N PRO A 96 3.58 -11.80 -0.69
CA PRO A 96 2.69 -12.10 -1.80
C PRO A 96 3.43 -12.79 -2.96
N SER A 97 2.82 -13.76 -3.63
CA SER A 97 3.38 -14.47 -4.80
C SER A 97 2.24 -14.97 -5.70
N GLU A 98 2.56 -15.57 -6.84
CA GLU A 98 1.57 -16.22 -7.73
C GLU A 98 0.76 -17.35 -7.02
N SER A 99 1.30 -17.90 -5.92
CA SER A 99 0.68 -18.93 -5.07
C SER A 99 0.23 -18.41 -3.69
N SER A 100 0.49 -17.14 -3.37
CA SER A 100 0.24 -16.54 -2.05
C SER A 100 -0.54 -15.25 -2.21
N TYR A 101 -1.87 -15.36 -2.06
CA TYR A 101 -2.84 -14.30 -2.28
C TYR A 101 -3.10 -13.53 -0.98
N PHE A 102 -3.11 -12.21 -1.04
CA PHE A 102 -3.38 -11.31 0.07
C PHE A 102 -4.58 -10.42 -0.23
N ILE A 103 -5.51 -10.36 0.71
CA ILE A 103 -6.66 -9.44 0.71
C ILE A 103 -6.52 -8.52 1.91
N PHE A 104 -6.28 -7.24 1.67
CA PHE A 104 -6.24 -6.22 2.70
C PHE A 104 -7.60 -5.52 2.78
N ASN A 105 -8.29 -5.67 3.91
CA ASN A 105 -9.69 -5.31 4.09
C ASN A 105 -9.89 -3.87 4.62
N GLY A 106 -9.26 -2.89 3.97
CA GLY A 106 -9.39 -1.47 4.32
C GLY A 106 -8.63 -1.04 5.57
N ASP A 107 -8.85 0.23 5.95
CA ASP A 107 -8.31 0.85 7.15
C ASP A 107 -6.78 0.77 7.24
N PHE A 108 -6.16 1.21 6.15
CA PHE A 108 -4.71 1.14 5.95
C PHE A 108 -3.98 2.27 6.67
N VAL A 109 -4.59 3.45 6.64
CA VAL A 109 -4.03 4.73 7.10
C VAL A 109 -4.71 5.20 8.38
N ASP A 110 -4.33 6.40 8.83
CA ASP A 110 -4.78 7.03 10.08
C ASP A 110 -4.32 6.32 11.36
N ARG A 111 -4.43 7.01 12.50
CA ARG A 111 -4.05 6.58 13.86
C ARG A 111 -2.55 6.35 14.06
N GLY A 112 -1.92 5.47 13.29
CA GLY A 112 -0.49 5.23 13.31
C GLY A 112 0.31 6.31 12.56
N ALA A 113 1.60 6.40 12.86
CA ALA A 113 2.48 7.45 12.32
C ALA A 113 3.09 7.14 10.93
N TRP A 114 2.83 5.94 10.41
CA TRP A 114 3.42 5.43 9.16
C TRP A 114 2.35 5.00 8.14
N GLY A 115 1.26 5.76 8.04
CA GLY A 115 0.18 5.52 7.09
C GLY A 115 0.67 5.54 5.64
N LEU A 116 1.59 6.45 5.31
CA LEU A 116 2.16 6.51 3.97
C LEU A 116 3.01 5.29 3.64
N GLU A 117 3.84 4.83 4.56
CA GLU A 117 4.72 3.66 4.33
C GLU A 117 3.90 2.38 4.17
N VAL A 118 2.84 2.22 4.96
CA VAL A 118 1.83 1.15 4.76
C VAL A 118 1.24 1.25 3.36
N MET A 119 0.67 2.39 2.99
CA MET A 119 0.02 2.55 1.69
C MET A 119 0.99 2.32 0.52
N LEU A 120 2.22 2.85 0.60
CA LEU A 120 3.25 2.63 -0.42
C LEU A 120 3.60 1.15 -0.58
N THR A 121 3.71 0.42 0.53
CA THR A 121 3.97 -1.03 0.52
C THR A 121 2.82 -1.78 -0.15
N LEU A 122 1.58 -1.48 0.23
CA LEU A 122 0.40 -2.13 -0.34
C LEU A 122 0.20 -1.80 -1.83
N MET A 123 0.37 -0.54 -2.24
CA MET A 123 0.30 -0.12 -3.64
C MET A 123 1.35 -0.82 -4.50
N THR A 124 2.59 -0.92 -4.00
CA THR A 124 3.69 -1.48 -4.78
C THR A 124 3.56 -2.99 -4.92
N TRP A 125 3.06 -3.69 -3.89
CA TRP A 125 2.64 -5.08 -4.01
C TRP A 125 1.46 -5.27 -4.96
N LYS A 126 0.44 -4.40 -4.90
CA LYS A 126 -0.69 -4.43 -5.85
C LYS A 126 -0.24 -4.23 -7.29
N LEU A 127 0.69 -3.33 -7.54
CA LEU A 127 1.24 -3.11 -8.88
C LEU A 127 2.11 -4.29 -9.32
N ALA A 128 2.94 -4.84 -8.43
CA ALA A 128 3.84 -5.95 -8.74
C ALA A 128 3.06 -7.23 -9.04
N LEU A 129 2.03 -7.55 -8.25
CA LEU A 129 1.21 -8.75 -8.36
C LEU A 129 -0.28 -8.40 -8.33
N PRO A 130 -0.84 -7.86 -9.44
CA PRO A 130 -2.22 -7.39 -9.49
C PRO A 130 -3.28 -8.45 -9.20
N GLU A 131 -3.02 -9.72 -9.52
CA GLU A 131 -3.95 -10.82 -9.27
C GLU A 131 -3.81 -11.39 -7.84
N SER A 132 -2.60 -11.35 -7.28
CA SER A 132 -2.35 -11.91 -5.94
C SER A 132 -2.63 -10.94 -4.80
N VAL A 133 -2.71 -9.63 -5.06
CA VAL A 133 -2.89 -8.63 -4.00
C VAL A 133 -4.16 -7.84 -4.27
N THR A 134 -5.07 -7.86 -3.30
CA THR A 134 -6.35 -7.15 -3.36
C THR A 134 -6.43 -6.13 -2.23
N LEU A 135 -6.82 -4.90 -2.59
CA LEU A 135 -7.03 -3.80 -1.65
C LEU A 135 -8.49 -3.42 -1.67
N LEU A 136 -9.19 -3.65 -0.57
CA LEU A 136 -10.58 -3.24 -0.39
C LEU A 136 -10.62 -1.91 0.36
N ARG A 137 -11.66 -1.12 0.11
CA ARG A 137 -11.80 0.20 0.74
C ARG A 137 -12.41 0.07 2.13
N GLY A 138 -11.76 0.65 3.15
CA GLY A 138 -12.30 0.86 4.49
C GLY A 138 -12.90 2.25 4.66
N ASN A 139 -13.44 2.54 5.85
CA ASN A 139 -13.99 3.87 6.14
C ASN A 139 -12.88 4.91 6.37
N HIS A 140 -11.67 4.49 6.72
CA HIS A 140 -10.52 5.38 6.85
C HIS A 140 -9.94 5.82 5.50
N GLU A 141 -10.29 5.18 4.38
CA GLU A 141 -9.99 5.65 3.02
C GLU A 141 -11.03 6.69 2.53
N THR A 142 -11.42 7.64 3.41
CA THR A 142 -12.40 8.70 3.13
C THR A 142 -11.89 10.09 3.52
N ALA A 143 -12.45 11.12 2.90
CA ALA A 143 -12.03 12.51 3.14
C ALA A 143 -12.23 12.94 4.60
N TYR A 144 -13.32 12.51 5.23
CA TYR A 144 -13.60 12.82 6.62
C TYR A 144 -12.59 12.16 7.56
N CYS A 145 -12.41 10.84 7.47
CA CYS A 145 -11.52 10.13 8.38
C CYS A 145 -10.07 10.60 8.24
N THR A 146 -9.55 10.66 7.02
CA THR A 146 -8.15 11.08 6.79
C THR A 146 -7.84 12.51 7.21
N ALA A 147 -8.84 13.40 7.23
CA ALA A 147 -8.70 14.76 7.74
C ALA A 147 -8.67 14.81 9.28
N VAL A 148 -9.45 13.96 9.95
CA VAL A 148 -9.61 13.95 11.41
C VAL A 148 -8.57 13.08 12.12
N TYR A 149 -8.23 11.91 11.56
CA TYR A 149 -7.45 10.88 12.24
C TYR A 149 -5.98 10.78 11.84
N GLY A 150 -5.50 11.74 11.03
CA GLY A 150 -4.08 12.07 10.97
C GLY A 150 -3.39 11.89 9.62
N PHE A 151 -3.93 11.11 8.68
CA PHE A 151 -3.23 10.83 7.43
C PHE A 151 -2.99 12.08 6.58
N GLN A 152 -3.97 13.00 6.50
CA GLN A 152 -3.76 14.27 5.80
C GLN A 152 -2.65 15.12 6.44
N ALA A 153 -2.58 15.13 7.78
CA ALA A 153 -1.54 15.84 8.51
C ALA A 153 -0.17 15.20 8.30
N GLU A 154 -0.09 13.87 8.28
CA GLU A 154 1.12 13.09 8.00
C GLU A 154 1.73 13.46 6.63
N LEU A 155 0.91 13.50 5.58
CA LEU A 155 1.38 13.85 4.23
C LEU A 155 1.90 15.29 4.15
N LYS A 156 1.22 16.24 4.80
CA LYS A 156 1.64 17.65 4.88
C LYS A 156 2.92 17.81 5.67
N TYR A 157 3.10 17.03 6.74
CA TYR A 157 4.34 17.03 7.52
C TYR A 157 5.52 16.49 6.71
N LYS A 158 5.33 15.37 5.99
CA LYS A 158 6.40 14.74 5.20
C LYS A 158 6.78 15.56 3.96
N TYR A 159 5.82 16.05 3.18
CA TYR A 159 6.11 16.67 1.87
C TYR A 159 5.89 18.19 1.82
N GLY A 160 5.48 18.81 2.93
CA GLY A 160 5.04 20.20 2.97
C GLY A 160 3.57 20.36 2.58
N PHE A 161 3.02 21.55 2.84
CA PHE A 161 1.58 21.80 2.73
C PHE A 161 1.02 21.55 1.32
N GLU A 162 1.63 22.12 0.28
CA GLU A 162 1.13 22.01 -1.10
C GLU A 162 1.21 20.58 -1.64
N LYS A 163 2.40 19.99 -1.59
CA LYS A 163 2.65 18.63 -2.10
C LYS A 163 1.89 17.58 -1.28
N GLY A 164 1.87 17.71 0.04
CA GLY A 164 1.11 16.81 0.91
C GLY A 164 -0.39 16.86 0.65
N THR A 165 -0.94 18.04 0.35
CA THR A 165 -2.35 18.20 -0.03
C THR A 165 -2.66 17.56 -1.39
N ASP A 166 -1.78 17.73 -2.39
CA ASP A 166 -1.92 17.07 -3.70
C ASP A 166 -1.90 15.54 -3.56
N LEU A 167 -0.96 14.97 -2.80
CA LEU A 167 -0.89 13.53 -2.54
C LEU A 167 -2.17 13.01 -1.85
N HIS A 168 -2.70 13.76 -0.88
CA HIS A 168 -3.93 13.40 -0.17
C HIS A 168 -5.14 13.33 -1.10
N ASN A 169 -5.32 14.33 -1.97
CA ASN A 169 -6.41 14.35 -2.94
C ASN A 169 -6.32 13.19 -3.95
N ARG A 170 -5.10 12.85 -4.39
CA ARG A 170 -4.85 11.71 -5.28
C ARG A 170 -5.15 10.38 -4.60
N PHE A 171 -4.75 10.23 -3.33
CA PHE A 171 -5.10 9.06 -2.52
C PHE A 171 -6.62 8.88 -2.42
N LEU A 172 -7.37 9.94 -2.12
CA LEU A 172 -8.84 9.86 -2.06
C LEU A 172 -9.45 9.46 -3.39
N SER A 173 -8.90 9.95 -4.50
CA SER A 173 -9.35 9.64 -5.86
C SER A 173 -9.10 8.19 -6.28
N MET A 174 -8.17 7.49 -5.61
CA MET A 174 -7.83 6.09 -5.87
C MET A 174 -8.99 5.15 -5.50
N PHE A 175 -9.74 5.48 -4.44
CA PHE A 175 -10.84 4.67 -3.90
C PHE A 175 -12.23 5.22 -4.27
N GLN A 176 -12.30 6.27 -5.08
CA GLN A 176 -13.53 6.77 -5.70
C GLN A 176 -13.67 6.13 -7.07
N VAL A 177 -14.33 4.96 -7.11
CA VAL A 177 -14.73 4.24 -8.32
C VAL A 177 -16.21 3.95 -8.23
#